data_AF-A0A353PTG1-F1
#
_entry.id   AF-A0A353PTG1-F1
#
_cell.length_a   1.000
_cell.length_b   1.000
_cell.length_c   1.000
_cell.angle_alpha   90.00
_cell.angle_beta   90.00
_cell.angle_gamma   90.00
#
_symmetry.space_group_name_H-M   'P 1'
#
loop_
_entity.id
_entity.type
_entity.pdbx_description
1 polymer ?
#
loop_
_entity_poly.entity_id
_entity_poly.type
_entity_poly.pdbx_seq_one_letter_code
_entity_poly.pdbx_strand_id
1 'polypeptide(L)'
;MKCEEDEFPSLKTFSVARAYFYVILNPKSLWALLCYLRTVLCDFFLLQFSVKLGFRKIPITHVDHHLDDSVPFDPTKVHVYLDFVNFWIRPMSFMLKRFGVKKAIPYCARYLNAIERCYSEAARMYRFRMSTTNRPPADGRKGFRMIHLLDPHYLCVPSLHVTIVNLAYNFFRDAFTDLGMEKEEIAFYTSELYAGAIEITETVLYVKQHSVNCIPAALYMCLFILQDQFSIPDSVRFIESLFLDSTDIRAEDVEAIQDHILFLFEQLLLEGSIEDDWTEPVKRWILNYASPCSEKYA
;
A
#
# COMPACT_ATOMS: atom_id res chain seq x y z
N MET A 1 41.19 3.28 -2.26
CA MET A 1 39.82 3.26 -2.76
C MET A 1 38.98 3.96 -1.71
N LYS A 2 38.65 5.24 -1.91
CA LYS A 2 37.75 5.97 -1.01
C LYS A 2 36.36 5.43 -1.32
N CYS A 3 35.69 4.83 -0.34
CA CYS A 3 34.26 4.59 -0.43
C CYS A 3 33.61 5.97 -0.62
N GLU A 4 32.85 6.14 -1.70
CA GLU A 4 31.96 7.29 -1.85
C GLU A 4 31.02 7.27 -0.64
N GLU A 5 31.14 8.30 0.20
CA GLU A 5 30.11 8.59 1.19
C GLU A 5 28.86 8.99 0.40
N ASP A 6 27.71 8.36 0.67
CA ASP A 6 26.44 8.74 0.05
C ASP A 6 26.25 10.25 0.20
N GLU A 7 26.16 10.98 -0.92
CA GLU A 7 26.06 12.45 -0.96
C GLU A 7 24.83 12.96 -0.18
N PHE A 8 23.80 12.11 -0.03
CA PHE A 8 22.56 12.40 0.69
C PHE A 8 22.27 11.35 1.78
N PRO A 9 21.92 11.75 3.01
CA PRO A 9 21.58 10.80 4.06
C PRO A 9 20.21 10.15 3.80
N SER A 10 20.14 8.83 3.93
CA SER A 10 18.89 8.03 3.81
C SER A 10 17.76 8.55 4.72
N LEU A 11 16.52 8.49 4.24
CA LEU A 11 15.30 8.79 4.98
C LEU A 11 15.16 7.93 6.24
N LYS A 12 15.67 6.69 6.25
CA LYS A 12 15.66 5.81 7.43
C LYS A 12 16.41 6.43 8.63
N THR A 13 17.34 7.36 8.40
CA THR A 13 18.07 8.07 9.47
C THR A 13 17.25 9.17 10.15
N PHE A 14 16.13 9.59 9.57
CA PHE A 14 15.29 10.65 10.11
C PHE A 14 14.26 10.11 11.10
N SER A 15 14.28 10.64 12.32
CA SER A 15 13.30 10.26 13.35
C SER A 15 11.89 10.71 12.96
N VAL A 16 10.92 9.80 13.04
CA VAL A 16 9.48 10.07 12.88
C VAL A 16 8.91 10.98 13.98
N ALA A 17 9.62 11.15 15.11
CA ALA A 17 9.16 11.96 16.23
C ALA A 17 8.91 13.43 15.86
N ARG A 18 9.66 13.98 14.90
CA ARG A 18 9.45 15.35 14.42
C ARG A 18 8.08 15.52 13.77
N ALA A 19 7.72 14.61 12.87
CA ALA A 19 6.39 14.59 12.27
C ALA A 19 5.32 14.46 13.35
N TYR A 20 5.43 13.49 14.27
CA TYR A 20 4.45 13.35 15.35
C TYR A 20 4.27 14.61 16.19
N PHE A 21 5.35 15.31 16.52
CA PHE A 21 5.28 16.54 17.30
C PHE A 21 4.68 17.71 16.51
N TYR A 22 5.23 18.04 15.34
CA TYR A 22 4.86 19.25 14.62
C TYR A 22 3.53 19.13 13.85
N VAL A 23 3.16 17.93 13.40
CA VAL A 23 1.86 17.69 12.74
C VAL A 23 0.73 17.88 13.74
N ILE A 24 0.90 17.43 14.99
CA ILE A 24 -0.13 17.55 16.03
C ILE A 24 -0.24 18.99 16.54
N LEU A 25 0.88 19.71 16.70
CA LEU A 25 0.87 21.07 17.25
C LEU A 25 0.36 22.14 16.29
N ASN A 26 0.30 21.87 14.99
CA ASN A 26 -0.22 22.82 14.02
C ASN A 26 -1.70 22.54 13.71
N PRO A 27 -2.62 23.53 13.86
CA PRO A 27 -4.06 23.31 13.66
C PRO A 27 -4.45 22.75 12.29
N LYS A 28 -3.76 23.17 11.21
CA LYS A 28 -4.10 22.73 9.85
C LYS A 28 -3.80 21.25 9.64
N SER A 29 -2.61 20.81 10.06
CA SER A 29 -2.21 19.41 9.94
C SER A 29 -2.87 18.53 11.00
N LEU A 30 -3.18 19.07 12.18
CA LEU A 30 -3.96 18.36 13.20
C LEU A 30 -5.37 18.06 12.70
N TRP A 31 -6.04 19.02 12.05
CA TRP A 31 -7.35 18.77 11.46
C TRP A 31 -7.30 17.66 10.40
N ALA A 32 -6.33 17.73 9.47
CA ALA A 32 -6.12 16.67 8.48
C ALA A 32 -5.84 15.30 9.13
N LEU A 33 -5.02 15.28 10.19
CA LEU A 33 -4.75 14.08 10.97
C LEU A 33 -6.03 13.52 11.63
N LEU A 34 -6.86 14.36 12.22
CA LEU A 34 -8.11 13.92 12.85
C LEU A 34 -9.12 13.38 11.83
N CYS A 35 -9.22 14.00 10.64
CA CYS A 35 -10.02 13.49 9.53
C CYS A 35 -9.52 12.10 9.09
N TYR A 36 -8.21 11.98 8.83
CA TYR A 36 -7.58 10.70 8.51
C TYR A 36 -7.84 9.63 9.57
N LEU A 37 -7.58 9.93 10.85
CA LEU A 37 -7.77 8.98 11.95
C LEU A 37 -9.23 8.57 12.11
N ARG A 38 -10.16 9.50 11.92
CA ARG A 38 -11.60 9.19 11.90
C ARG A 38 -11.93 8.23 10.76
N THR A 39 -11.43 8.48 9.55
CA THR A 39 -11.66 7.60 8.40
C THR A 39 -11.06 6.21 8.65
N VAL A 40 -9.82 6.10 9.15
CA VAL A 40 -9.22 4.81 9.53
C VAL A 40 -10.07 4.10 10.60
N LEU A 41 -10.51 4.81 11.64
CA LEU A 41 -11.33 4.20 12.69
C LEU A 41 -12.67 3.70 12.14
N CYS A 42 -13.40 4.53 11.38
CA CYS A 42 -14.75 4.23 10.90
C CYS A 42 -14.76 3.24 9.73
N ASP A 43 -13.90 3.47 8.75
CA ASP A 43 -13.97 2.82 7.44
C ASP A 43 -13.07 1.60 7.35
N PHE A 44 -12.09 1.49 8.23
CA PHE A 44 -11.23 0.32 8.34
C PHE A 44 -11.59 -0.51 9.58
N PHE A 45 -11.29 -0.04 10.79
CA PHE A 45 -11.42 -0.83 12.01
C PHE A 45 -12.87 -1.16 12.38
N LEU A 46 -13.73 -0.15 12.57
CA LEU A 46 -15.13 -0.38 12.94
C LEU A 46 -15.86 -1.21 11.89
N LEU A 47 -15.56 -1.02 10.60
CA LEU A 47 -16.14 -1.79 9.51
C LEU A 47 -15.82 -3.30 9.68
N GLN A 48 -14.55 -3.69 9.75
CA GLN A 48 -14.18 -5.11 9.85
C GLN A 48 -14.62 -5.76 11.17
N PHE A 49 -14.50 -5.07 12.30
CA PHE A 49 -14.94 -5.61 13.58
C PHE A 49 -16.47 -5.74 13.66
N SER A 50 -17.22 -4.84 13.02
CA SER A 50 -18.68 -4.96 12.96
C SER A 50 -19.13 -6.21 12.18
N VAL A 51 -18.38 -6.63 11.15
CA VAL A 51 -18.66 -7.87 10.44
C VAL A 51 -18.20 -9.09 11.25
N LYS A 52 -17.00 -9.05 11.83
CA LYS A 52 -16.48 -10.11 12.72
C LYS A 52 -17.42 -10.41 13.90
N LEU A 53 -18.01 -9.38 14.49
CA LEU A 53 -18.93 -9.49 15.62
C LEU A 53 -20.40 -9.72 15.20
N GLY A 54 -20.69 -9.78 13.89
CA GLY A 54 -22.03 -10.06 13.36
C GLY A 54 -23.02 -8.89 13.36
N PHE A 55 -22.58 -7.66 13.67
CA PHE A 55 -23.42 -6.45 13.60
C PHE A 55 -23.71 -6.02 12.15
N ARG A 56 -22.85 -6.39 11.20
CA ARG A 56 -23.05 -6.18 9.76
C ARG A 56 -22.88 -7.49 9.01
N LYS A 57 -23.68 -7.69 7.97
CA LYS A 57 -23.60 -8.85 7.08
C LYS A 57 -23.06 -8.39 5.72
N ILE A 58 -21.75 -8.46 5.57
CA ILE A 58 -21.06 -8.21 4.30
C ILE A 58 -20.45 -9.55 3.86
N PRO A 59 -20.69 -10.03 2.62
CA PRO A 59 -20.05 -11.24 2.12
C PRO A 59 -18.52 -11.13 2.17
N ILE A 60 -17.85 -12.22 2.56
CA ILE A 60 -16.40 -12.33 2.60
C ILE A 60 -15.98 -13.32 1.51
N THR A 61 -15.01 -12.95 0.68
CA THR A 61 -14.46 -13.81 -0.38
C THR A 61 -13.00 -14.13 -0.10
N HIS A 62 -12.64 -15.41 -0.20
CA HIS A 62 -11.24 -15.83 -0.18
C HIS A 62 -10.63 -15.52 -1.54
N VAL A 63 -9.59 -14.71 -1.56
CA VAL A 63 -8.96 -14.23 -2.80
C VAL A 63 -7.57 -14.83 -3.03
N ASP A 64 -7.22 -15.89 -2.29
CA ASP A 64 -6.00 -16.66 -2.50
C ASP A 64 -5.92 -17.15 -3.95
N HIS A 65 -4.73 -17.07 -4.53
CA HIS A 65 -4.37 -17.59 -5.84
C HIS A 65 -3.29 -18.67 -5.67
N HIS A 66 -3.20 -19.64 -6.57
CA HIS A 66 -2.17 -20.69 -6.47
C HIS A 66 -0.74 -20.14 -6.49
N LEU A 67 -0.51 -19.02 -7.17
CA LEU A 67 0.79 -18.32 -7.17
C LEU A 67 1.16 -17.70 -5.82
N ASP A 68 0.19 -17.51 -4.91
CA ASP A 68 0.52 -17.09 -3.55
C ASP A 68 1.40 -18.12 -2.86
N ASP A 69 1.26 -19.42 -3.17
CA ASP A 69 2.06 -20.49 -2.56
C ASP A 69 3.53 -20.47 -3.02
N SER A 70 3.83 -19.86 -4.17
CA SER A 70 5.19 -19.70 -4.68
C SER A 70 6.01 -18.69 -3.87
N VAL A 71 5.36 -17.76 -3.17
CA VAL A 71 6.03 -16.84 -2.23
C VAL A 71 6.11 -17.54 -0.86
N PRO A 72 7.28 -17.87 -0.33
CA PRO A 72 7.34 -18.57 0.95
C PRO A 72 6.83 -17.69 2.10
N PHE A 73 6.23 -18.30 3.13
CA PHE A 73 5.92 -17.54 4.35
C PHE A 73 7.20 -17.25 5.12
N ASP A 74 7.56 -15.96 5.22
CA ASP A 74 8.73 -15.52 5.98
C ASP A 74 8.35 -14.58 7.13
N PRO A 75 8.21 -15.10 8.37
CA PRO A 75 7.85 -14.29 9.51
C PRO A 75 9.01 -13.38 10.00
N THR A 76 10.21 -13.47 9.43
CA THR A 76 11.30 -12.51 9.70
C THR A 76 11.02 -11.13 9.15
N LYS A 77 10.27 -11.03 8.04
CA LYS A 77 9.94 -9.76 7.38
C LYS A 77 8.86 -8.94 8.09
N VAL A 78 8.29 -9.43 9.20
CA VAL A 78 7.25 -8.70 9.98
C VAL A 78 7.69 -7.30 10.44
N HIS A 79 8.98 -7.07 10.63
CA HIS A 79 9.49 -5.76 11.01
C HIS A 79 9.34 -4.74 9.87
N VAL A 80 9.54 -5.13 8.62
CA VAL A 80 9.27 -4.30 7.43
C VAL A 80 7.78 -3.99 7.35
N TYR A 81 6.92 -4.99 7.56
CA TYR A 81 5.47 -4.79 7.61
C TYR A 81 5.05 -3.77 8.68
N LEU A 82 5.59 -3.91 9.90
CA LEU A 82 5.31 -2.98 11.00
C LEU A 82 5.93 -1.59 10.80
N ASP A 83 6.96 -1.49 9.95
CA ASP A 83 7.58 -0.22 9.59
C ASP A 83 6.80 0.59 8.56
N PHE A 84 5.76 0.00 7.94
CA PHE A 84 4.90 0.63 6.94
C PHE A 84 4.43 2.05 7.33
N VAL A 85 4.00 2.25 8.58
CA VAL A 85 3.57 3.59 9.05
C VAL A 85 4.75 4.56 9.12
N ASN A 86 5.90 4.11 9.60
CA ASN A 86 7.09 4.96 9.67
C ASN A 86 7.63 5.28 8.28
N PHE A 87 7.52 4.36 7.32
CA PHE A 87 7.96 4.55 5.93
C PHE A 87 7.43 5.85 5.34
N TRP A 88 6.12 6.10 5.42
CA TRP A 88 5.54 7.32 4.85
C TRP A 88 5.57 8.53 5.79
N ILE A 89 5.88 8.36 7.08
CA ILE A 89 6.08 9.47 8.01
C ILE A 89 7.48 10.08 7.89
N ARG A 90 8.51 9.28 7.58
CA ARG A 90 9.91 9.75 7.48
C ARG A 90 10.09 10.92 6.51
N PRO A 91 9.52 10.91 5.28
CA PRO A 91 9.60 12.07 4.38
C PRO A 91 8.98 13.35 4.97
N MET A 92 7.90 13.23 5.74
CA MET A 92 7.32 14.39 6.46
C MET A 92 8.32 14.96 7.47
N SER A 93 8.95 14.10 8.25
CA SER A 93 10.02 14.48 9.20
C SER A 93 11.22 15.11 8.50
N PHE A 94 11.62 14.56 7.35
CA PHE A 94 12.67 15.10 6.50
C PHE A 94 12.33 16.53 6.05
N MET A 95 11.15 16.75 5.46
CA MET A 95 10.72 18.08 5.03
C MET A 95 10.67 19.09 6.18
N LEU A 96 10.14 18.68 7.34
CA LEU A 96 10.10 19.51 8.55
C LEU A 96 11.50 19.91 9.01
N LYS A 97 12.48 19.00 8.91
CA LYS A 97 13.89 19.29 9.24
C LYS A 97 14.56 20.19 8.20
N ARG A 98 14.34 19.94 6.90
CA ARG A 98 15.07 20.56 5.79
C ARG A 98 14.54 21.94 5.42
N PHE A 99 13.22 22.10 5.35
CA PHE A 99 12.56 23.34 4.87
C PHE A 99 11.92 24.15 5.99
N GLY A 100 11.90 23.60 7.20
CA GLY A 100 11.26 24.20 8.37
C GLY A 100 9.75 23.99 8.41
N VAL A 101 9.20 24.10 9.62
CA VAL A 101 7.80 23.77 9.93
C VAL A 101 6.81 24.53 9.04
N LYS A 102 7.01 25.85 8.86
CA LYS A 102 6.08 26.70 8.11
C LYS A 102 5.90 26.26 6.65
N LYS A 103 6.99 25.83 5.99
CA LYS A 103 6.95 25.40 4.58
C LYS A 103 6.48 23.96 4.43
N ALA A 104 6.84 23.06 5.35
CA ALA A 104 6.54 21.64 5.25
C ALA A 104 5.10 21.27 5.67
N ILE A 105 4.52 21.96 6.67
CA ILE A 105 3.18 21.62 7.20
C ILE A 105 2.06 21.57 6.14
N PRO A 106 1.99 22.49 5.16
CA PRO A 106 1.02 22.36 4.07
C PRO A 106 1.09 21.04 3.30
N TYR A 107 2.31 20.53 3.03
CA TYR A 107 2.51 19.25 2.37
C TYR A 107 2.15 18.08 3.29
N CYS A 108 2.50 18.15 4.58
CA CYS A 108 2.08 17.15 5.56
C CYS A 108 0.55 17.02 5.63
N ALA A 109 -0.17 18.15 5.66
CA ALA A 109 -1.64 18.15 5.69
C ALA A 109 -2.23 17.62 4.36
N ARG A 110 -1.67 18.02 3.21
CA ARG A 110 -2.07 17.49 1.89
C ARG A 110 -1.88 15.98 1.81
N TYR A 111 -0.76 15.47 2.31
CA TYR A 111 -0.44 14.05 2.31
C TYR A 111 -1.41 13.25 3.19
N LEU A 112 -1.72 13.74 4.40
CA LEU A 112 -2.71 13.12 5.28
C LEU A 112 -4.10 13.05 4.64
N ASN A 113 -4.52 14.11 3.94
CA ASN A 113 -5.78 14.10 3.19
C ASN A 113 -5.73 13.11 2.00
N ALA A 114 -4.59 12.95 1.34
CA ALA A 114 -4.43 11.98 0.26
C ALA A 114 -4.53 10.53 0.80
N ILE A 115 -3.89 10.24 1.94
CA ILE A 115 -4.04 8.95 2.63
C ILE A 115 -5.50 8.73 3.04
N GLU A 116 -6.14 9.74 3.61
CA GLU A 116 -7.57 9.68 3.99
C GLU A 116 -8.44 9.29 2.80
N ARG A 117 -8.20 9.89 1.62
CA ARG A 117 -8.87 9.51 0.37
C ARG A 117 -8.59 8.06 -0.02
N CYS A 118 -7.35 7.56 0.10
CA CYS A 118 -7.04 6.14 -0.15
C CYS A 118 -7.88 5.21 0.73
N TYR A 119 -7.99 5.49 2.03
CA TYR A 119 -8.82 4.71 2.95
C TYR A 119 -10.31 4.78 2.58
N SER A 120 -10.82 5.98 2.29
CA SER A 120 -12.22 6.19 1.95
C SER A 120 -12.62 5.46 0.67
N GLU A 121 -11.79 5.55 -0.38
CA GLU A 121 -12.00 4.88 -1.66
C GLU A 121 -11.93 3.37 -1.53
N ALA A 122 -10.89 2.82 -0.89
CA ALA A 122 -10.79 1.38 -0.66
C ALA A 122 -12.00 0.84 0.13
N ALA A 123 -12.49 1.62 1.10
CA ALA A 123 -13.67 1.26 1.87
C ALA A 123 -14.96 1.22 1.06
N ARG A 124 -15.04 1.82 -0.14
CA ARG A 124 -16.17 1.62 -1.06
C ARG A 124 -16.23 0.17 -1.54
N MET A 125 -15.08 -0.43 -1.87
CA MET A 125 -15.00 -1.86 -2.19
C MET A 125 -15.28 -2.72 -0.97
N TYR A 126 -14.67 -2.43 0.17
CA TYR A 126 -14.84 -3.23 1.39
C TYR A 126 -16.28 -3.27 1.89
N ARG A 127 -17.04 -2.17 1.73
CA ARG A 127 -18.47 -2.12 2.07
C ARG A 127 -19.34 -2.94 1.12
N PHE A 128 -18.93 -3.04 -0.15
CA PHE A 128 -19.61 -3.89 -1.14
C PHE A 128 -19.34 -5.37 -0.86
N ARG A 129 -18.07 -5.74 -0.71
CA ARG A 129 -17.64 -7.12 -0.44
C ARG A 129 -16.28 -7.11 0.24
N MET A 130 -16.19 -7.84 1.34
CA MET A 130 -14.94 -8.06 2.06
C MET A 130 -14.14 -9.18 1.41
N SER A 131 -12.83 -9.15 1.61
CA SER A 131 -11.92 -10.17 1.08
C SER A 131 -10.85 -10.54 2.09
N THR A 132 -10.47 -11.81 2.10
CA THR A 132 -9.51 -12.40 3.04
C THR A 132 -8.58 -13.38 2.32
N THR A 133 -7.50 -13.78 2.98
CA THR A 133 -6.58 -14.81 2.49
C THR A 133 -6.27 -15.82 3.59
N ASN A 134 -5.69 -16.96 3.24
CA ASN A 134 -5.29 -17.99 4.18
C ASN A 134 -4.04 -17.55 4.96
N ARG A 135 -4.25 -16.99 6.17
CA ARG A 135 -3.16 -16.62 7.07
C ARG A 135 -2.55 -17.86 7.76
N PRO A 136 -1.21 -18.01 7.75
CA PRO A 136 -0.51 -18.96 8.60
C PRO A 136 -0.80 -18.69 10.09
N PRO A 137 -0.70 -19.70 10.98
CA PRO A 137 -0.82 -19.51 12.41
C PRO A 137 0.17 -18.48 12.98
N ALA A 138 -0.22 -17.75 14.02
CA ALA A 138 0.63 -16.74 14.69
C ALA A 138 1.62 -17.34 15.71
N ASP A 139 2.30 -18.43 15.35
CA ASP A 139 3.25 -19.09 16.24
C ASP A 139 4.63 -18.38 16.28
N GLY A 140 5.27 -18.44 17.44
CA GLY A 140 6.64 -17.97 17.64
C GLY A 140 6.91 -16.45 17.78
N ARG A 141 6.19 -15.53 17.12
CA ARG A 141 6.57 -14.09 17.09
C ARG A 141 5.52 -13.12 17.63
N LYS A 142 5.95 -12.23 18.54
CA LYS A 142 5.08 -11.21 19.18
C LYS A 142 4.41 -10.28 18.16
N GLY A 143 5.13 -9.89 17.11
CA GLY A 143 4.59 -9.01 16.04
C GLY A 143 3.38 -9.63 15.33
N PHE A 144 3.46 -10.90 14.92
CA PHE A 144 2.34 -11.60 14.29
C PHE A 144 1.15 -11.77 15.22
N ARG A 145 1.39 -12.08 16.49
CA ARG A 145 0.29 -12.16 17.49
C ARG A 145 -0.47 -10.84 17.61
N MET A 146 0.25 -9.71 17.59
CA MET A 146 -0.37 -8.38 17.63
C MET A 146 -1.19 -8.11 16.36
N ILE A 147 -0.66 -8.45 15.19
CA ILE A 147 -1.37 -8.31 13.90
C ILE A 147 -2.67 -9.13 13.93
N HIS A 148 -2.62 -10.41 14.30
CA HIS A 148 -3.80 -11.28 14.34
C HIS A 148 -4.86 -10.83 15.35
N LEU A 149 -4.44 -10.16 16.44
CA LEU A 149 -5.35 -9.63 17.44
C LEU A 149 -6.08 -8.37 16.94
N LEU A 150 -5.33 -7.46 16.32
CA LEU A 150 -5.81 -6.13 15.94
C LEU A 150 -6.43 -6.06 14.55
N ASP A 151 -6.20 -7.08 13.72
CA ASP A 151 -6.65 -7.13 12.34
C ASP A 151 -7.44 -8.43 12.04
N PRO A 152 -8.78 -8.35 12.06
CA PRO A 152 -9.70 -9.36 11.53
C PRO A 152 -9.41 -9.87 10.12
N HIS A 153 -8.67 -9.11 9.29
CA HIS A 153 -8.25 -9.52 7.94
C HIS A 153 -9.37 -9.68 6.90
N TYR A 154 -10.30 -8.73 6.87
CA TYR A 154 -11.40 -8.78 5.90
C TYR A 154 -11.29 -7.74 4.80
N LEU A 155 -10.17 -7.03 4.72
CA LEU A 155 -9.98 -5.86 3.87
C LEU A 155 -8.78 -6.01 2.92
N CYS A 156 -8.70 -7.14 2.21
CA CYS A 156 -7.56 -7.46 1.34
C CYS A 156 -7.55 -6.72 0.00
N VAL A 157 -8.67 -6.67 -0.71
CA VAL A 157 -8.80 -6.13 -2.09
C VAL A 157 -9.62 -4.84 -2.08
N PRO A 158 -9.07 -3.72 -2.57
CA PRO A 158 -7.67 -3.54 -2.98
C PRO A 158 -6.71 -3.48 -1.79
N SER A 159 -5.41 -3.69 -2.01
CA SER A 159 -4.41 -3.53 -0.95
C SER A 159 -4.15 -2.05 -0.64
N LEU A 160 -4.48 -1.62 0.58
CA LEU A 160 -4.14 -0.28 1.07
C LEU A 160 -2.63 -0.07 1.26
N HIS A 161 -1.89 -1.13 1.60
CA HIS A 161 -0.43 -1.05 1.71
C HIS A 161 0.18 -0.64 0.37
N VAL A 162 -0.15 -1.36 -0.71
CA VAL A 162 0.30 -1.08 -2.09
C VAL A 162 -0.11 0.32 -2.53
N THR A 163 -1.35 0.72 -2.24
CA THR A 163 -1.87 2.05 -2.58
C THR A 163 -1.06 3.16 -1.91
N ILE A 164 -0.84 3.05 -0.60
CA ILE A 164 -0.19 4.09 0.19
C ILE A 164 1.30 4.20 -0.13
N VAL A 165 1.99 3.08 -0.39
CA VAL A 165 3.40 3.16 -0.80
C VAL A 165 3.55 3.78 -2.20
N ASN A 166 2.62 3.51 -3.12
CA ASN A 166 2.60 4.18 -4.42
C ASN A 166 2.26 5.67 -4.31
N LEU A 167 1.35 6.04 -3.39
CA LEU A 167 1.11 7.44 -3.06
C LEU A 167 2.38 8.11 -2.49
N ALA A 168 3.14 7.44 -1.63
CA ALA A 168 4.29 8.02 -0.96
C ALA A 168 5.35 8.54 -1.94
N TYR A 169 5.90 7.68 -2.80
CA TYR A 169 7.01 8.11 -3.67
C TYR A 169 6.56 9.12 -4.74
N ASN A 170 5.34 9.00 -5.27
CA ASN A 170 4.82 9.96 -6.25
C ASN A 170 4.51 11.33 -5.61
N PHE A 171 3.85 11.34 -4.45
CA PHE A 171 3.53 12.59 -3.76
C PHE A 171 4.79 13.32 -3.31
N PHE A 172 5.76 12.61 -2.71
CA PHE A 172 6.95 13.25 -2.18
C PHE A 172 7.90 13.71 -3.30
N ARG A 173 7.99 13.02 -4.43
CA ARG A 173 8.68 13.52 -5.64
C ARG A 173 8.18 14.91 -6.02
N ASP A 174 6.87 15.07 -6.12
CA ASP A 174 6.26 16.34 -6.51
C ASP A 174 6.43 17.40 -5.40
N ALA A 175 6.25 17.02 -4.13
CA ALA A 175 6.44 17.92 -3.00
C ALA A 175 7.90 18.43 -2.89
N PHE A 176 8.88 17.57 -3.16
CA PHE A 176 10.30 17.93 -3.19
C PHE A 176 10.61 18.89 -4.34
N THR A 177 10.01 18.65 -5.51
CA THR A 177 10.10 19.54 -6.67
C THR A 177 9.52 20.92 -6.34
N ASP A 178 8.31 20.98 -5.77
CA ASP A 178 7.63 22.23 -5.39
C ASP A 178 8.41 23.02 -4.31
N LEU A 179 9.17 22.30 -3.46
CA LEU A 179 10.02 22.89 -2.42
C LEU A 179 11.38 23.38 -2.95
N GLY A 180 11.68 23.15 -4.22
CA GLY A 180 12.91 23.60 -4.88
C GLY A 180 14.14 22.77 -4.51
N MET A 181 13.98 21.46 -4.33
CA MET A 181 15.12 20.55 -4.19
C MET A 181 15.84 20.38 -5.53
N GLU A 182 17.15 20.12 -5.46
CA GLU A 182 17.95 19.81 -6.65
C GLU A 182 17.54 18.45 -7.24
N LYS A 183 17.69 18.29 -8.56
CA LYS A 183 17.18 17.12 -9.28
C LYS A 183 17.82 15.82 -8.81
N GLU A 184 19.12 15.87 -8.51
CA GLU A 184 19.90 14.73 -8.04
C GLU A 184 19.42 14.28 -6.64
N GLU A 185 19.13 15.23 -5.75
CA GLU A 185 18.59 14.97 -4.41
C GLU A 185 17.15 14.39 -4.50
N ILE A 186 16.32 14.94 -5.40
CA ILE A 186 14.97 14.40 -5.67
C ILE A 186 15.04 12.97 -6.18
N ALA A 187 15.93 12.70 -7.16
CA ALA A 187 16.10 11.38 -7.73
C ALA A 187 16.56 10.36 -6.68
N PHE A 188 17.51 10.74 -5.81
CA PHE A 188 17.95 9.91 -4.69
C PHE A 188 16.80 9.50 -3.78
N TYR A 189 16.05 10.47 -3.24
CA TYR A 189 14.97 10.18 -2.30
C TYR A 189 13.76 9.51 -2.94
N THR A 190 13.48 9.80 -4.21
CA THR A 190 12.41 9.11 -4.94
C THR A 190 12.76 7.65 -5.17
N SER A 191 14.01 7.35 -5.53
CA SER A 191 14.51 5.98 -5.66
C SER A 191 14.50 5.23 -4.33
N GLU A 192 14.89 5.87 -3.23
CA GLU A 192 14.81 5.26 -1.88
C GLU A 192 13.36 4.92 -1.51
N LEU A 193 12.41 5.82 -1.78
CA LEU A 193 11.00 5.58 -1.53
C LEU A 193 10.40 4.50 -2.44
N TYR A 194 10.81 4.45 -3.71
CA TYR A 194 10.38 3.43 -4.65
C TYR A 194 10.87 2.04 -4.22
N ALA A 195 12.15 1.91 -3.86
CA ALA A 195 12.70 0.65 -3.34
C ALA A 195 11.98 0.19 -2.07
N GLY A 196 11.68 1.10 -1.14
CA GLY A 196 10.88 0.78 0.04
C GLY A 196 9.43 0.40 -0.28
N ALA A 197 8.84 0.96 -1.35
CA ALA A 197 7.51 0.59 -1.80
C ALA A 197 7.45 -0.84 -2.35
N ILE A 198 8.48 -1.26 -3.09
CA ILE A 198 8.67 -2.64 -3.55
C ILE A 198 8.87 -3.57 -2.34
N GLU A 199 9.81 -3.24 -1.44
CA GLU A 199 10.13 -4.04 -0.24
C GLU A 199 8.87 -4.30 0.61
N ILE A 200 8.04 -3.27 0.83
CA ILE A 200 6.80 -3.39 1.60
C ILE A 200 5.75 -4.23 0.85
N THR A 201 5.62 -4.05 -0.47
CA THR A 201 4.64 -4.78 -1.28
C THR A 201 4.96 -6.28 -1.35
N GLU A 202 6.22 -6.64 -1.55
CA GLU A 202 6.64 -8.04 -1.46
C GLU A 202 6.43 -8.58 -0.04
N THR A 203 6.80 -7.79 0.98
CA THR A 203 6.65 -8.19 2.38
C THR A 203 5.21 -8.56 2.72
N VAL A 204 4.21 -7.83 2.24
CA VAL A 204 2.81 -8.19 2.54
C VAL A 204 2.40 -9.56 1.99
N LEU A 205 3.05 -10.03 0.92
CA LEU A 205 2.88 -11.38 0.37
C LEU A 205 3.69 -12.41 1.19
N TYR A 206 4.95 -12.13 1.53
CA TYR A 206 5.77 -12.98 2.40
C TYR A 206 5.12 -13.21 3.77
N VAL A 207 4.43 -12.22 4.34
CA VAL A 207 3.75 -12.34 5.63
C VAL A 207 2.27 -12.76 5.49
N LYS A 208 1.84 -13.13 4.28
CA LYS A 208 0.51 -13.64 3.94
C LYS A 208 -0.64 -12.74 4.41
N GLN A 209 -0.41 -11.42 4.34
CA GLN A 209 -1.43 -10.41 4.64
C GLN A 209 -2.25 -10.05 3.40
N HIS A 210 -1.67 -10.19 2.22
CA HIS A 210 -2.35 -9.98 0.94
C HIS A 210 -2.04 -11.15 -0.01
N SER A 211 -2.85 -11.23 -1.07
CA SER A 211 -2.63 -12.11 -2.24
C SER A 211 -2.07 -11.28 -3.41
N VAL A 212 -1.43 -11.94 -4.37
CA VAL A 212 -1.08 -11.36 -5.67
C VAL A 212 -2.29 -10.69 -6.35
N ASN A 213 -3.52 -11.18 -6.11
CA ASN A 213 -4.76 -10.58 -6.60
C ASN A 213 -5.05 -9.18 -6.01
N CYS A 214 -4.47 -8.82 -4.86
CA CYS A 214 -4.73 -7.54 -4.21
C CYS A 214 -3.94 -6.37 -4.82
N ILE A 215 -2.81 -6.66 -5.48
CA ILE A 215 -1.91 -5.69 -6.09
C ILE A 215 -2.53 -5.00 -7.31
N PRO A 216 -3.04 -5.70 -8.34
CA PRO A 216 -3.54 -5.04 -9.54
C PRO A 216 -4.76 -4.16 -9.26
N ALA A 217 -5.65 -4.58 -8.35
CA ALA A 217 -6.77 -3.75 -7.93
C ALA A 217 -6.33 -2.47 -7.19
N ALA A 218 -5.23 -2.53 -6.43
CA ALA A 218 -4.65 -1.35 -5.77
C ALA A 218 -4.02 -0.38 -6.78
N LEU A 219 -3.22 -0.89 -7.72
CA LEU A 219 -2.60 -0.07 -8.77
C LEU A 219 -3.66 0.53 -9.71
N TYR A 220 -4.71 -0.22 -10.04
CA TYR A 220 -5.85 0.30 -10.80
C TYR A 220 -6.55 1.43 -10.04
N MET A 221 -6.84 1.26 -8.75
CA MET A 221 -7.38 2.34 -7.90
C MET A 221 -6.45 3.56 -7.87
N CYS A 222 -5.13 3.36 -7.82
CA CYS A 222 -4.15 4.44 -7.81
C CYS A 222 -4.31 5.39 -9.02
N LEU A 223 -4.61 4.89 -10.21
CA LEU A 223 -4.83 5.74 -11.41
C LEU A 223 -5.92 6.80 -11.19
N PHE A 224 -6.97 6.49 -10.41
CA PHE A 224 -8.08 7.40 -10.15
C PHE A 224 -7.82 8.35 -8.98
N ILE A 225 -7.04 7.91 -7.99
CA ILE A 225 -6.72 8.70 -6.80
C ILE A 225 -5.60 9.68 -7.09
N LEU A 226 -4.53 9.22 -7.74
CA LEU A 226 -3.30 9.96 -7.99
C LEU A 226 -3.31 10.74 -9.30
N GLN A 227 -4.12 10.32 -10.28
CA GLN A 227 -4.31 11.01 -11.57
C GLN A 227 -2.95 11.36 -12.21
N ASP A 228 -2.67 12.64 -12.45
CA ASP A 228 -1.44 13.11 -13.10
C ASP A 228 -0.14 12.71 -12.38
N GLN A 229 -0.22 12.25 -11.13
CA GLN A 229 0.94 11.80 -10.36
C GLN A 229 1.31 10.33 -10.60
N PHE A 230 0.43 9.53 -11.21
CA PHE A 230 0.61 8.09 -11.39
C PHE A 230 -0.07 7.57 -12.66
N SER A 231 0.69 6.86 -13.49
CA SER A 231 0.25 6.43 -14.82
C SER A 231 0.22 4.91 -14.99
N ILE A 232 -0.37 4.45 -16.10
CA ILE A 232 -0.33 3.04 -16.50
C ILE A 232 1.13 2.55 -16.62
N PRO A 233 2.06 3.27 -17.29
CA PRO A 233 3.47 2.91 -17.27
C PRO A 233 4.11 2.83 -15.88
N ASP A 234 3.71 3.67 -14.92
CA ASP A 234 4.19 3.54 -13.54
C ASP A 234 3.72 2.23 -12.89
N SER A 235 2.47 1.84 -13.15
CA SER A 235 1.90 0.57 -12.66
C SER A 235 2.65 -0.63 -13.25
N VAL A 236 2.88 -0.64 -14.56
CA VAL A 236 3.62 -1.72 -15.25
C VAL A 236 5.04 -1.84 -14.69
N ARG A 237 5.78 -0.73 -14.61
CA ARG A 237 7.14 -0.75 -14.02
C ARG A 237 7.14 -1.25 -12.59
N PHE A 238 6.16 -0.84 -11.79
CA PHE A 238 6.04 -1.29 -10.40
C PHE A 238 5.84 -2.82 -10.32
N ILE A 239 5.00 -3.39 -11.19
CA ILE A 239 4.76 -4.83 -11.28
C ILE A 239 6.03 -5.57 -11.72
N GLU A 240 6.68 -5.11 -12.79
CA GLU A 240 7.93 -5.69 -13.31
C GLU A 240 9.09 -5.61 -12.30
N SER A 241 9.02 -4.70 -11.34
CA SER A 241 10.04 -4.56 -10.28
C SER A 241 9.85 -5.54 -9.13
N LEU A 242 8.69 -6.17 -8.99
CA LEU A 242 8.40 -7.08 -7.87
C LEU A 242 9.25 -8.35 -7.97
N PHE A 243 9.90 -8.72 -6.88
CA PHE A 243 10.68 -9.94 -6.68
C PHE A 243 11.94 -10.07 -7.56
N LEU A 244 12.39 -9.01 -8.23
CA LEU A 244 13.61 -9.04 -9.05
C LEU A 244 14.86 -9.45 -8.27
N ASP A 245 14.96 -9.03 -7.01
CA ASP A 245 16.08 -9.36 -6.13
C ASP A 245 15.80 -10.56 -5.21
N SER A 246 14.67 -11.25 -5.40
CA SER A 246 14.32 -12.41 -4.59
C SER A 246 15.24 -13.59 -4.90
N THR A 247 15.74 -14.25 -3.86
CA THR A 247 16.62 -15.42 -3.99
C THR A 247 15.95 -16.72 -3.54
N ASP A 248 14.74 -16.61 -2.98
CA ASP A 248 13.97 -17.70 -2.37
C ASP A 248 12.69 -18.04 -3.14
N ILE A 249 12.45 -17.38 -4.28
CA ILE A 249 11.39 -17.67 -5.25
C ILE A 249 12.08 -18.08 -6.57
N ARG A 250 11.56 -19.10 -7.26
CA ARG A 250 12.13 -19.52 -8.56
C ARG A 250 11.85 -18.42 -9.60
N ALA A 251 12.78 -18.21 -10.53
CA ALA A 251 12.61 -17.19 -11.58
C ALA A 251 11.32 -17.40 -12.41
N GLU A 252 10.96 -18.65 -12.70
CA GLU A 252 9.71 -19.00 -13.40
C GLU A 252 8.45 -18.66 -12.59
N ASP A 253 8.51 -18.72 -11.25
CA ASP A 253 7.41 -18.30 -10.40
C ASP A 253 7.33 -16.78 -10.30
N VAL A 254 8.47 -16.07 -10.29
CA VAL A 254 8.50 -14.60 -10.35
C VAL A 254 7.84 -14.11 -11.63
N GLU A 255 8.22 -14.68 -12.78
CA GLU A 255 7.61 -14.36 -14.08
C GLU A 255 6.10 -14.64 -14.05
N ALA A 256 5.68 -15.82 -13.58
CA ALA A 256 4.26 -16.16 -13.48
C ALA A 256 3.47 -15.21 -12.55
N ILE A 257 4.05 -14.80 -11.42
CA ILE A 257 3.45 -13.82 -10.50
C ILE A 257 3.29 -12.46 -11.20
N GLN A 258 4.35 -11.96 -11.84
CA GLN A 258 4.34 -10.68 -12.54
C GLN A 258 3.31 -10.71 -13.68
N ASP A 259 3.34 -11.74 -14.52
CA ASP A 259 2.40 -11.92 -15.63
C ASP A 259 0.94 -11.96 -15.16
N HIS A 260 0.66 -12.67 -14.07
CA HIS A 260 -0.68 -12.74 -13.50
C HIS A 260 -1.16 -11.36 -13.00
N ILE A 261 -0.29 -10.64 -12.28
CA ILE A 261 -0.62 -9.29 -11.79
C ILE A 261 -0.84 -8.35 -12.98
N LEU A 262 0.01 -8.42 -14.00
CA LEU A 262 -0.09 -7.61 -15.22
C LEU A 262 -1.39 -7.90 -15.96
N PHE A 263 -1.70 -9.17 -16.19
CA PHE A 263 -2.92 -9.62 -16.84
C PHE A 263 -4.17 -9.10 -16.14
N LEU A 264 -4.26 -9.28 -14.82
CA LEU A 264 -5.42 -8.80 -14.07
C LEU A 264 -5.50 -7.27 -14.08
N PHE A 265 -4.37 -6.55 -14.01
CA PHE A 265 -4.35 -5.10 -14.14
C PHE A 265 -4.86 -4.62 -15.51
N GLU A 266 -4.39 -5.24 -16.59
CA GLU A 266 -4.84 -4.96 -17.96
C GLU A 266 -6.33 -5.28 -18.16
N GLN A 267 -6.81 -6.38 -17.58
CA GLN A 267 -8.23 -6.72 -17.58
C GLN A 267 -9.06 -5.63 -16.90
N LEU A 268 -8.63 -5.13 -15.74
CA LEU A 268 -9.33 -4.04 -15.03
C LEU A 268 -9.34 -2.74 -15.84
N LEU A 269 -8.23 -2.42 -16.54
CA LEU A 269 -8.16 -1.27 -17.44
C LEU A 269 -9.14 -1.39 -18.61
N LEU A 270 -9.18 -2.56 -19.26
CA LEU A 270 -10.04 -2.79 -20.41
C LEU A 270 -11.51 -2.73 -20.01
N GLU A 271 -11.90 -3.46 -18.96
CA GLU A 271 -13.27 -3.46 -18.46
C GLU A 271 -13.70 -2.10 -17.89
N GLY A 272 -12.76 -1.35 -17.32
CA GLY A 272 -13.01 -0.02 -16.76
C GLY A 272 -13.07 1.11 -17.78
N SER A 273 -12.64 0.88 -19.04
CA SER A 273 -12.57 1.91 -20.07
C SER A 273 -13.91 2.58 -20.42
N ILE A 274 -15.02 1.94 -20.04
CA ILE A 274 -16.40 2.43 -20.24
C ILE A 274 -17.09 2.86 -18.93
N GLU A 275 -16.39 2.81 -17.80
CA GLU A 275 -16.94 3.05 -16.47
C GLU A 275 -16.41 4.36 -15.87
N ASP A 276 -17.28 5.11 -15.19
CA ASP A 276 -16.87 6.33 -14.47
C ASP A 276 -16.35 6.04 -13.05
N ASP A 277 -16.62 4.84 -12.53
CA ASP A 277 -16.26 4.41 -11.18
C ASP A 277 -15.28 3.24 -11.23
N TRP A 278 -14.06 3.46 -10.73
CA TRP A 278 -13.00 2.45 -10.67
C TRP A 278 -13.41 1.17 -9.95
N THR A 279 -14.39 1.24 -9.05
CA THR A 279 -14.82 0.07 -8.31
C THR A 279 -15.56 -0.95 -9.19
N GLU A 280 -16.20 -0.54 -10.28
CA GLU A 280 -17.05 -1.42 -11.10
C GLU A 280 -16.34 -2.63 -11.71
N PRO A 281 -15.20 -2.50 -12.43
CA PRO A 281 -14.48 -3.68 -12.94
C PRO A 281 -13.98 -4.58 -11.80
N VAL A 282 -13.58 -4.00 -10.66
CA VAL A 282 -13.13 -4.79 -9.48
C VAL A 282 -14.30 -5.53 -8.84
N LYS A 283 -15.51 -4.93 -8.78
CA LYS A 283 -16.75 -5.59 -8.32
C LYS A 283 -17.11 -6.76 -9.24
N ARG A 284 -17.01 -6.61 -10.56
CA ARG A 284 -17.24 -7.70 -11.51
C ARG A 284 -16.26 -8.84 -11.30
N TRP A 285 -14.97 -8.52 -11.24
CA TRP A 285 -13.92 -9.51 -10.98
C TRP A 285 -14.17 -10.30 -9.69
N ILE A 286 -14.40 -9.63 -8.55
CA ILE A 286 -14.54 -10.31 -7.26
C ILE A 286 -15.80 -11.19 -7.19
N LEU A 287 -16.89 -10.81 -7.88
CA LEU A 287 -18.10 -11.64 -7.97
C LEU A 287 -17.86 -12.90 -8.81
N ASN A 288 -17.13 -12.77 -9.92
CA ASN A 288 -16.78 -13.90 -10.78
C ASN A 288 -15.77 -14.83 -10.10
N TYR A 289 -14.81 -14.28 -9.36
CA TYR A 289 -13.84 -15.05 -8.58
C TYR A 289 -14.51 -15.89 -7.49
N ALA A 290 -15.52 -15.32 -6.81
CA ALA A 290 -16.29 -15.99 -5.76
C ALA A 290 -17.28 -17.05 -6.30
N SER A 291 -17.47 -17.16 -7.62
CA SER A 291 -18.41 -18.11 -8.20
C SER A 291 -17.76 -19.50 -8.28
N PRO A 292 -18.45 -20.59 -7.87
CA PRO A 292 -17.90 -21.95 -7.83
C PRO A 292 -17.52 -22.56 -9.20
N CYS A 293 -17.50 -21.77 -10.27
CA CYS A 293 -17.13 -22.23 -11.61
C CYS A 293 -15.62 -22.15 -11.90
N SER A 294 -14.81 -21.59 -10.98
CA SER A 294 -13.35 -21.43 -11.11
C SER A 294 -12.52 -22.64 -10.62
N GLU A 295 -13.14 -23.71 -10.12
CA GLU A 295 -12.46 -24.99 -9.78
C GLU A 295 -11.85 -25.73 -10.99
N LYS A 296 -11.88 -25.15 -12.20
CA LYS A 296 -11.36 -25.80 -13.42
C LYS A 296 -9.87 -25.58 -13.71
N TYR A 297 -9.16 -24.80 -12.90
CA TYR A 297 -7.73 -24.56 -13.07
C TYR A 297 -6.92 -24.66 -11.77
N ALA A 298 -7.42 -25.42 -10.79
CA ALA A 298 -6.63 -25.88 -9.64
C ALA A 298 -5.92 -27.20 -9.96
#